data_AF-A0A0E9WSY1-F1
#
_entry.id   AF-A0A0E9WSY1-F1
#
_cell.length_a   1.000
_cell.length_b   1.000
_cell.length_c   1.000
_cell.angle_alpha   90.00
_cell.angle_beta   90.00
_cell.angle_gamma   90.00
#
_symmetry.space_group_name_H-M   'P 1'
#
loop_
_entity.id
_entity.type
_entity.pdbx_description
1 polymer ?
#
loop_
_entity_poly.entity_id
_entity_poly.type
_entity_poly.pdbx_seq_one_letter_code
_entity_poly.pdbx_strand_id
1 'polypeptide(L)'
;MIKESCFWGSNFVMSGSDCGHIFIWDRHTAEHLMLLEADNHVVNCLQPHPYDPILASSGIDYDIKIWSPLEESPSFNTVLADEVITRNELMLEETRNTITVPASFMLRMLASLNHIRTDRLEGDRSEGSGQENEDEQ
;
A
#
# COMPACT_ATOMS: atom_id res chain seq x y z
N MET A 1 1.22 2.40 -4.71
CA MET A 1 1.34 3.88 -4.73
C MET A 1 2.80 4.23 -5.01
N ILE A 2 3.07 5.33 -5.71
CA ILE A 2 4.45 5.83 -5.91
C ILE A 2 4.83 6.69 -4.70
N LYS A 3 6.05 6.51 -4.16
CA LYS A 3 6.59 7.32 -3.06
C LYS A 3 7.55 8.39 -3.54
N GLU A 4 8.50 8.00 -4.38
CA GLU A 4 9.43 8.91 -5.03
C GLU A 4 9.53 8.57 -6.51
N SER A 5 9.75 9.59 -7.32
CA SER A 5 10.13 9.46 -8.73
C SER A 5 11.25 10.43 -9.05
N CYS A 6 12.28 9.98 -9.76
CA CYS A 6 13.42 10.82 -10.14
C CYS A 6 13.90 10.51 -11.57
N PHE A 7 14.60 11.47 -12.17
CA PHE A 7 15.29 11.24 -13.44
C PHE A 7 16.64 10.56 -13.19
N TRP A 8 17.02 9.64 -14.07
CA TRP A 8 18.35 9.06 -14.09
C TRP A 8 19.03 9.35 -15.42
N GLY A 9 20.03 10.25 -15.36
CA GLY A 9 20.62 10.82 -16.56
C GLY A 9 19.59 11.56 -17.41
N SER A 10 19.80 11.55 -18.73
CA SER A 10 18.88 12.20 -19.69
C SER A 10 17.74 11.30 -20.16
N ASN A 11 17.92 9.98 -20.06
CA ASN A 11 17.15 9.00 -20.84
C ASN A 11 16.14 8.20 -20.00
N PHE A 12 16.24 8.22 -18.68
CA PHE A 12 15.42 7.33 -17.83
C PHE A 12 14.65 8.09 -16.75
N VAL A 13 13.50 7.52 -16.40
CA VAL A 13 12.73 7.89 -15.20
C VAL A 13 12.68 6.66 -14.30
N MET A 14 12.84 6.86 -13.00
CA MET A 14 12.72 5.81 -11.99
C MET A 14 11.63 6.16 -10.99
N SER A 15 11.01 5.16 -10.38
CA SER A 15 10.11 5.36 -9.24
C SER A 15 10.19 4.23 -8.22
N GLY A 16 10.06 4.59 -6.95
CA GLY A 16 9.92 3.66 -5.83
C GLY A 16 8.44 3.45 -5.50
N SER A 17 8.07 2.18 -5.28
CA SER A 17 6.67 1.77 -5.08
C SER A 17 6.42 1.16 -3.69
N ASP A 18 5.16 1.22 -3.26
CA ASP A 18 4.60 0.49 -2.11
C ASP A 18 4.55 -1.04 -2.26
N CYS A 19 5.01 -1.56 -3.40
CA CYS A 19 5.16 -2.99 -3.60
C CYS A 19 6.60 -3.47 -3.42
N GLY A 20 7.50 -2.60 -2.94
CA GLY A 20 8.90 -2.96 -2.67
C GLY A 20 9.80 -2.90 -3.90
N HIS A 21 9.26 -2.48 -5.04
CA HIS A 21 9.99 -2.46 -6.30
C HIS A 21 10.35 -1.05 -6.76
N ILE A 22 11.46 -0.96 -7.49
CA ILE A 22 11.86 0.18 -8.30
C ILE A 22 11.50 -0.13 -9.74
N PHE A 23 10.75 0.77 -10.35
CA PHE A 23 10.40 0.71 -11.76
C PHE A 23 11.26 1.70 -12.53
N ILE A 24 11.76 1.30 -13.69
CA ILE A 24 12.61 2.13 -14.55
C ILE A 24 12.04 2.13 -15.96
N TRP A 25 11.84 3.33 -16.50
CA TRP A 25 11.28 3.54 -17.83
C TRP A 25 12.23 4.31 -18.73
N ASP A 26 12.14 4.03 -20.03
CA ASP A 26 12.64 4.95 -21.04
C ASP A 26 11.81 6.23 -21.01
N ARG A 27 12.48 7.37 -20.87
CA ARG A 27 11.83 8.68 -20.77
C ARG A 27 11.11 9.08 -22.05
N HIS A 28 11.58 8.64 -23.20
CA HIS A 28 11.12 9.09 -24.51
C HIS A 28 10.02 8.19 -25.07
N THR A 29 10.12 6.87 -24.87
CA THR A 29 9.14 5.89 -25.35
C THR A 29 8.10 5.52 -24.30
N ALA A 30 8.35 5.83 -23.02
CA ALA A 30 7.56 5.39 -21.87
C ALA A 30 7.54 3.85 -21.69
N GLU A 31 8.41 3.12 -22.39
CA GLU A 31 8.54 1.68 -22.22
C GLU A 31 9.16 1.36 -20.87
N HIS A 32 8.62 0.33 -20.21
CA HIS A 32 9.17 -0.20 -18.97
C HIS A 32 10.39 -1.07 -19.29
N LEU A 33 11.56 -0.67 -18.80
CA LEU A 33 12.84 -1.28 -19.17
C LEU A 33 13.41 -2.20 -18.10
N MET A 34 13.10 -1.94 -16.83
CA MET A 34 13.69 -2.67 -15.72
C MET A 34 12.83 -2.58 -14.47
N LEU A 35 12.78 -3.70 -13.75
CA LEU A 35 12.14 -3.83 -12.44
C LEU A 35 13.16 -4.38 -11.45
N LEU A 36 13.35 -3.68 -10.33
CA LEU A 36 14.28 -4.08 -9.26
C LEU A 36 13.51 -4.30 -7.96
N GLU A 37 13.68 -5.45 -7.31
CA GLU A 37 13.14 -5.72 -5.98
C GLU A 37 14.07 -5.15 -4.91
N ALA A 38 13.71 -4.00 -4.33
CA ALA A 38 14.61 -3.23 -3.47
C ALA A 38 14.25 -3.25 -1.98
N ASP A 39 13.02 -3.56 -1.63
CA ASP A 39 12.58 -3.65 -0.25
C ASP A 39 11.43 -4.66 -0.17
N ASN A 40 11.19 -5.26 1.00
CA ASN A 40 10.08 -6.19 1.16
C ASN A 40 8.70 -5.51 1.06
N HIS A 41 8.65 -4.19 1.33
CA HIS A 41 7.39 -3.46 1.42
C HIS A 41 7.38 -2.20 0.59
N VAL A 42 8.17 -1.19 0.94
CA VAL A 42 8.03 0.14 0.33
C VAL A 42 9.39 0.70 0.03
N VAL A 43 9.60 1.16 -1.20
CA VAL A 43 10.78 1.94 -1.54
C VAL A 43 10.43 3.43 -1.41
N ASN A 44 11.00 4.08 -0.40
CA ASN A 44 10.70 5.47 -0.09
C ASN A 44 11.66 6.44 -0.76
N CYS A 45 12.91 6.04 -0.97
CA CYS A 45 13.98 6.90 -1.45
C CYS A 45 14.73 6.30 -2.64
N LEU A 46 15.04 7.12 -3.64
CA LEU A 46 15.87 6.85 -4.81
C LEU A 46 16.86 7.99 -5.03
N GLN A 47 18.15 7.69 -4.93
CA GLN A 47 19.24 8.65 -5.09
C GLN A 47 20.22 8.14 -6.15
N PRO A 48 20.03 8.51 -7.44
CA PRO A 48 21.00 8.21 -8.48
C PRO A 48 22.30 8.97 -8.22
N HIS A 49 23.43 8.30 -8.42
CA HIS A 49 24.72 8.95 -8.40
C HIS A 49 24.82 9.97 -9.56
N PRO A 50 25.41 11.15 -9.36
CA PRO A 50 25.38 12.24 -10.34
C PRO A 50 26.12 11.96 -11.65
N TYR A 51 27.06 11.01 -11.66
CA TYR A 51 27.95 10.75 -12.80
C TYR A 51 28.00 9.26 -13.17
N ASP A 52 28.34 8.40 -12.21
CA ASP A 52 28.39 6.94 -12.42
C ASP A 52 27.01 6.27 -12.47
N PRO A 53 26.87 5.11 -13.14
CA PRO A 53 25.62 4.35 -13.22
C PRO A 53 25.37 3.57 -11.92
N ILE A 54 25.30 4.28 -10.80
CA ILE A 54 25.05 3.75 -9.47
C ILE A 54 23.77 4.37 -8.93
N LEU A 55 22.96 3.57 -8.24
CA LEU A 55 21.75 4.02 -7.57
C LEU A 55 21.81 3.59 -6.10
N ALA A 56 21.48 4.50 -5.19
CA ALA A 56 21.16 4.17 -3.81
C ALA A 56 19.64 4.19 -3.61
N SER A 57 19.11 3.18 -2.92
CA SER A 57 17.69 3.12 -2.55
C SER A 57 17.51 2.76 -1.07
N SER A 58 16.45 3.26 -0.46
CA SER A 58 16.05 2.86 0.89
C SER A 58 14.54 2.83 1.04
N GLY A 59 14.05 2.00 1.96
CA GLY A 59 12.63 1.77 2.15
C GLY A 59 12.19 1.76 3.60
N ILE A 60 11.44 0.74 4.00
CA ILE A 60 11.01 0.50 5.39
C ILE A 60 11.99 -0.46 6.09
N ASP A 61 12.69 -1.28 5.31
CA ASP A 61 13.71 -2.18 5.83
C ASP A 61 14.86 -1.40 6.50
N TYR A 62 15.64 -2.10 7.33
CA TYR A 62 16.74 -1.52 8.12
C TYR A 62 18.06 -1.40 7.34
N ASP A 63 17.99 -1.37 6.01
CA ASP A 63 19.17 -1.31 5.14
C ASP A 63 19.07 -0.23 4.05
N ILE A 64 20.20 -0.01 3.39
CA ILE A 64 20.30 0.80 2.18
C ILE A 64 20.89 -0.12 1.13
N LYS A 65 20.30 -0.13 -0.07
CA LYS A 65 20.78 -0.95 -1.18
C LYS A 65 21.47 -0.08 -2.22
N ILE A 66 22.60 -0.58 -2.70
CA ILE A 66 23.40 0.05 -3.76
C ILE A 66 23.33 -0.83 -5.00
N TRP A 67 22.93 -0.25 -6.11
CA TRP A 67 22.76 -0.91 -7.40
C TRP A 67 23.85 -0.47 -8.35
N SER A 68 24.38 -1.42 -9.10
CA SER A 68 25.34 -1.16 -10.19
C SER A 68 25.12 -2.19 -11.30
N PRO A 69 25.37 -1.84 -12.57
CA PRO A 69 25.24 -2.77 -13.68
C PRO A 69 26.41 -3.75 -13.66
N LEU A 70 26.18 -4.94 -13.10
CA LEU A 70 27.20 -6.00 -13.02
C LEU A 70 27.04 -7.06 -14.11
N GLU A 71 25.85 -7.17 -14.71
CA GLU A 71 25.57 -8.13 -15.77
C GLU A 71 26.28 -7.75 -17.08
N GLU A 72 26.83 -8.74 -17.77
CA GLU A 72 27.53 -8.54 -19.06
C GLU A 72 26.57 -8.13 -20.19
N SER A 73 25.29 -8.47 -20.05
CA SER A 73 24.27 -8.21 -21.06
C SER A 73 22.96 -7.73 -20.43
N PRO A 74 22.22 -6.83 -21.10
CA PRO A 74 20.94 -6.35 -20.60
C PRO A 74 19.94 -7.52 -20.56
N SER A 75 19.31 -7.70 -19.41
CA SER A 75 18.21 -8.65 -19.24
C SER A 75 17.07 -7.97 -18.50
N PHE A 76 15.84 -8.29 -18.90
CA PHE A 76 14.64 -7.80 -18.27
C PHE A 76 13.57 -8.89 -18.27
N ASN A 77 13.10 -9.25 -17.08
CA ASN A 77 12.05 -10.25 -16.90
C ASN A 77 10.68 -9.57 -17.07
N THR A 78 10.20 -9.54 -18.32
CA THR A 78 8.90 -8.93 -18.66
C THR A 78 7.73 -9.64 -18.00
N VAL A 79 7.79 -10.98 -17.85
CA VAL A 79 6.72 -11.78 -17.23
C VAL A 79 6.53 -11.36 -15.77
N LEU A 80 7.62 -11.29 -15.00
CA LEU A 80 7.57 -10.81 -13.62
C LEU A 80 7.09 -9.36 -13.54
N ALA A 81 7.53 -8.52 -14.46
CA ALA A 81 7.09 -7.12 -14.50
C ALA A 81 5.58 -6.99 -14.71
N ASP A 82 5.02 -7.72 -15.67
CA ASP A 82 3.59 -7.70 -15.96
C ASP A 82 2.76 -8.25 -14.78
N GLU A 83 3.24 -9.29 -14.11
CA GLU A 83 2.62 -9.83 -12.89
C GLU A 83 2.58 -8.79 -11.77
N VAL A 84 3.69 -8.11 -11.51
CA VAL A 84 3.79 -7.07 -10.46
C VAL A 84 2.92 -5.85 -10.81
N ILE A 85 2.91 -5.42 -12.07
CA ILE A 85 2.07 -4.31 -12.53
C ILE A 85 0.58 -4.66 -12.35
N THR A 86 0.16 -5.84 -12.82
CA THR A 86 -1.22 -6.33 -12.69
C THR A 86 -1.64 -6.39 -11.22
N ARG A 87 -0.77 -6.90 -10.34
CA ARG A 87 -1.01 -6.93 -8.89
C ARG A 87 -1.20 -5.51 -8.35
N ASN A 88 -0.35 -4.56 -8.74
CA ASN A 88 -0.43 -3.18 -8.26
C ASN A 88 -1.71 -2.48 -8.71
N GLU A 89 -2.19 -2.75 -9.93
CA GLU A 89 -3.48 -2.23 -10.42
C GLU A 89 -4.65 -2.77 -9.60
N LEU A 90 -4.68 -4.08 -9.33
CA LEU A 90 -5.71 -4.70 -8.48
C LEU A 90 -5.72 -4.12 -7.07
N MET A 91 -4.54 -3.98 -6.44
CA MET A 91 -4.42 -3.39 -5.10
C MET A 91 -4.90 -1.93 -5.08
N LEU A 92 -4.64 -1.16 -6.14
CA LEU A 92 -5.13 0.21 -6.26
C LEU A 92 -6.66 0.27 -6.36
N GLU A 93 -7.27 -0.66 -7.10
CA GLU A 93 -8.73 -0.75 -7.22
C GLU A 93 -9.39 -1.14 -5.90
N GLU A 94 -8.86 -2.15 -5.20
CA GLU A 94 -9.35 -2.57 -3.87
C GLU A 94 -9.26 -1.45 -2.83
N THR A 95 -8.17 -0.66 -2.87
CA THR A 95 -7.95 0.43 -1.92
C THR A 95 -8.61 1.75 -2.31
N ARG A 96 -9.29 1.83 -3.47
CA ARG A 96 -9.88 3.06 -4.00
C ARG A 96 -10.85 3.76 -3.03
N ASN A 97 -11.56 2.97 -2.22
CA ASN A 97 -12.53 3.48 -1.24
C ASN A 97 -12.03 3.35 0.22
N THR A 98 -10.77 3.00 0.42
CA THR A 98 -10.18 2.85 1.75
C THR A 98 -9.73 4.21 2.28
N ILE A 99 -10.15 4.55 3.50
CA ILE A 99 -9.75 5.79 4.18
C ILE A 99 -8.92 5.39 5.41
N THR A 100 -7.70 5.94 5.51
CA THR A 100 -6.86 5.75 6.70
C THR A 100 -7.37 6.62 7.84
N VAL A 101 -7.72 5.99 8.97
CA VAL A 101 -8.14 6.68 10.20
C VAL A 101 -7.23 6.28 11.36
N PRO A 102 -6.95 7.18 12.33
CA PRO A 102 -6.20 6.81 13.53
C PRO A 102 -6.88 5.67 14.28
N ALA A 103 -6.10 4.72 14.82
CA ALA A 103 -6.65 3.57 15.56
C ALA A 103 -7.56 3.98 16.72
N SER A 104 -7.26 5.11 17.38
CA SER A 104 -8.09 5.67 18.45
C SER A 104 -9.50 6.04 17.97
N PHE A 105 -9.65 6.50 16.73
CA PHE A 105 -10.95 6.78 16.15
C PHE A 105 -11.74 5.48 15.92
N MET A 106 -11.09 4.47 15.35
CA MET A 106 -11.70 3.15 15.12
C MET A 106 -12.15 2.50 16.43
N LEU A 107 -11.29 2.52 17.46
CA LEU A 107 -11.62 1.99 18.79
C LEU A 107 -12.82 2.70 19.42
N ARG A 108 -12.88 4.04 19.32
CA ARG A 108 -14.02 4.82 19.81
C ARG A 108 -15.30 4.54 19.02
N MET A 109 -15.21 4.39 17.71
CA MET A 109 -16.34 4.02 16.86
C MET A 109 -16.89 2.65 17.23
N LEU A 110 -16.01 1.65 17.38
CA LEU A 110 -16.38 0.30 17.80
C LEU A 110 -16.99 0.28 19.21
N ALA A 111 -16.43 1.04 20.15
CA ALA A 111 -16.98 1.18 21.49
C ALA A 111 -18.38 1.82 21.48
N SER A 112 -18.57 2.90 20.70
CA SER A 112 -19.88 3.56 20.55
C SER A 112 -20.92 2.65 19.91
N LEU A 113 -20.54 1.90 18.88
CA LEU A 113 -21.43 0.92 18.23
C LEU A 113 -21.83 -0.22 19.17
N ASN A 114 -20.91 -0.68 20.03
CA ASN A 114 -21.21 -1.69 21.04
C ASN A 114 -22.19 -1.17 22.10
N HIS A 115 -22.01 0.07 22.58
CA HIS A 115 -22.94 0.70 23.52
C HIS A 115 -24.36 0.81 22.94
N ILE A 116 -24.50 1.25 21.69
CA ILE A 116 -25.80 1.33 21.01
C ILE A 116 -26.46 -0.06 20.91
N ARG A 117 -25.66 -1.12 20.74
CA ARG A 117 -26.14 -2.49 20.61
C ARG A 117 -26.59 -3.07 21.94
N THR A 118 -25.87 -2.79 23.04
CA THR A 118 -26.29 -3.19 24.39
C THR A 118 -27.54 -2.45 24.84
N ASP A 119 -27.64 -1.15 24.59
CA ASP A 119 -28.80 -0.35 24.97
C ASP A 119 -30.08 -0.82 24.26
N ARG A 120 -29.99 -1.24 22.99
CA ARG A 120 -31.14 -1.83 22.26
C ARG A 120 -31.58 -3.18 22.82
N LEU A 121 -30.65 -4.02 23.27
CA LEU A 121 -30.97 -5.32 23.88
C LEU A 121 -31.61 -5.19 25.26
N GLU A 122 -31.28 -4.13 26.01
CA GLU A 122 -31.90 -3.82 27.29
C GLU A 122 -33.27 -3.15 27.11
N GLY A 123 -33.44 -2.28 26.10
CA GLY A 123 -34.73 -1.66 25.77
C GLY A 123 -35.82 -2.66 25.34
N ASP A 124 -35.48 -3.64 24.49
CA ASP A 124 -36.43 -4.70 24.07
C ASP A 124 -36.87 -5.61 25.23
N ARG A 125 -36.06 -5.73 26.29
CA ARG A 125 -36.40 -6.54 27.47
C ARG A 125 -37.34 -5.81 28.44
N SER A 126 -37.36 -4.48 28.46
CA SER A 126 -38.25 -3.73 29.36
C SER A 126 -39.67 -3.55 28.80
N GLU A 127 -39.86 -3.62 27.47
CA GLU A 127 -41.20 -3.51 26.86
C GLU A 127 -42.00 -4.83 26.92
N GLY A 128 -41.35 -5.98 27.15
CA GLY A 128 -42.00 -7.29 27.19
C GLY A 128 -42.58 -7.74 28.54
N SER A 129 -42.45 -6.96 29.62
CA SER A 129 -42.84 -7.39 30.98
C SER A 129 -44.09 -6.69 31.54
N GLY A 130 -44.93 -6.11 30.69
CA GLY A 130 -46.02 -5.19 31.10
C GLY A 130 -47.46 -5.71 31.01
N GLN A 131 -47.73 -7.01 30.81
CA GLN A 131 -49.11 -7.51 30.67
C GLN A 131 -49.31 -8.93 31.24
N GLU A 132 -49.13 -9.14 32.54
CA GLU A 132 -49.80 -10.25 33.24
C GLU A 132 -50.15 -9.80 34.66
N ASN A 133 -51.43 -9.46 34.88
CA ASN A 133 -52.22 -9.70 36.10
C ASN A 133 -53.39 -8.72 36.15
N GLU A 134 -54.57 -9.20 35.80
CA GLU A 134 -55.86 -8.86 36.43
C GLU A 134 -56.93 -9.67 35.70
N ASP A 135 -57.34 -10.81 36.27
CA ASP A 135 -58.71 -11.36 36.21
C ASP A 135 -58.76 -12.77 36.85
N GLU A 136 -58.85 -12.82 38.19
CA GLU A 136 -59.49 -13.93 38.90
C GLU A 136 -60.33 -13.37 40.06
N GLN A 137 -61.64 -13.19 39.82
CA GLN A 137 -62.70 -13.18 40.83
C GLN A 137 -63.95 -13.86 40.27
#